data_AF-A0A7W7QER1-F1
#
_entry.id   AF-A0A7W7QER1-F1
#
_cell.length_a   1.000
_cell.length_b   1.000
_cell.length_c   1.000
_cell.angle_alpha   90.00
_cell.angle_beta   90.00
_cell.angle_gamma   90.00
#
_symmetry.space_group_name_H-M   'P 1'
#
loop_
_entity.id
_entity.type
_entity.pdbx_description
1 polymer ?
#
loop_
_entity_poly.entity_id
_entity_poly.type
_entity_poly.pdbx_seq_one_letter_code
_entity_poly.pdbx_strand_id
1 'polypeptide(L)'
;MSPAEAAQPDQGPVLDTRLRGKQLHADPRVITYGRHSMALDEVEWVAFWAAHTATKRMLTPTSHHSEYSFEVGKDPYPVGRRIIVHEYVPGKSEDPPEVWTFLVNLAERYLVPRLLADLVDRVRRGETVTVGGSVKVNQDGIVCRKPTVSASWQSITRVVPYQGMVWIYQAGIEKPVLTVPLRHPNAGLMPALFAAFMP
;
A
#
# COMPACT_ATOMS: atom_id res chain seq x y z
N MET A 1 -48.97 -13.70 10.77
CA MET A 1 -47.59 -13.84 11.28
C MET A 1 -46.70 -14.18 10.11
N SER A 2 -46.07 -13.18 9.50
CA SER A 2 -45.05 -13.39 8.48
C SER A 2 -43.71 -13.69 9.17
N PRO A 3 -42.89 -14.62 8.67
CA PRO A 3 -41.57 -14.83 9.23
C PRO A 3 -40.72 -13.59 8.93
N ALA A 4 -40.00 -13.12 9.95
CA ALA A 4 -38.98 -12.10 9.81
C ALA A 4 -37.91 -12.61 8.84
N GLU A 5 -37.77 -11.92 7.72
CA GLU A 5 -36.68 -12.07 6.78
C GLU A 5 -35.40 -11.68 7.52
N ALA A 6 -34.63 -12.68 7.94
CA ALA A 6 -33.34 -12.48 8.58
C ALA A 6 -32.44 -11.72 7.61
N ALA A 7 -32.05 -10.50 7.99
CA ALA A 7 -31.06 -9.72 7.27
C ALA A 7 -29.82 -10.60 7.06
N GLN A 8 -29.56 -10.96 5.80
CA GLN A 8 -28.31 -11.62 5.43
C GLN A 8 -27.17 -10.71 5.85
N PRO A 9 -26.16 -11.20 6.61
CA PRO A 9 -25.02 -10.38 6.96
C PRO A 9 -24.37 -9.91 5.67
N ASP A 10 -24.19 -8.59 5.55
CA ASP A 10 -23.64 -7.90 4.38
C ASP A 10 -22.40 -8.66 3.87
N GLN A 11 -22.59 -9.47 2.83
CA GLN A 11 -21.53 -10.25 2.21
C GLN A 11 -20.77 -9.26 1.35
N GLY A 12 -19.81 -8.56 1.95
CA GLY A 12 -19.00 -7.56 1.25
C GLY A 12 -18.35 -8.11 -0.02
N PRO A 13 -17.67 -7.26 -0.81
CA PRO A 13 -17.24 -7.61 -2.16
C PRO A 13 -16.37 -8.88 -2.17
N VAL A 14 -16.66 -9.80 -3.10
CA VAL A 14 -15.92 -11.05 -3.30
C VAL A 14 -15.34 -11.10 -4.71
N LEU A 15 -14.07 -11.47 -4.81
CA LEU A 15 -13.39 -11.82 -6.05
C LEU A 15 -12.98 -13.28 -5.97
N ASP A 16 -13.45 -14.09 -6.91
CA ASP A 16 -13.03 -15.48 -7.07
C ASP A 16 -12.70 -15.74 -8.55
N THR A 17 -11.41 -15.88 -8.85
CA THR A 17 -10.92 -15.95 -10.24
C THR A 17 -9.63 -16.76 -10.38
N ARG A 18 -9.22 -17.02 -11.62
CA ARG A 18 -7.91 -17.60 -11.92
C ARG A 18 -6.99 -16.55 -12.51
N LEU A 19 -5.91 -16.26 -11.82
CA LEU A 19 -4.85 -15.37 -12.29
C LEU A 19 -3.56 -16.17 -12.51
N ARG A 20 -3.01 -16.12 -13.73
CA ARG A 20 -1.77 -16.84 -14.12
C ARG A 20 -1.78 -18.33 -13.73
N GLY A 21 -2.93 -18.99 -13.92
CA GLY A 21 -3.12 -20.40 -13.60
C GLY A 21 -3.25 -20.74 -12.11
N LYS A 22 -3.29 -19.74 -11.23
CA LYS A 22 -3.51 -19.91 -9.78
C LYS A 22 -4.88 -19.37 -9.39
N GLN A 23 -5.54 -20.03 -8.45
CA GLN A 23 -6.78 -19.51 -7.86
C GLN A 23 -6.46 -18.26 -7.04
N LEU A 24 -7.25 -17.20 -7.22
CA LEU A 24 -7.27 -15.99 -6.41
C LEU A 24 -8.67 -15.85 -5.83
N HIS A 25 -8.78 -15.90 -4.50
CA HIS A 25 -9.98 -15.57 -3.74
C HIS A 25 -9.68 -14.38 -2.86
N ALA A 26 -10.53 -13.36 -2.85
CA ALA A 26 -10.39 -12.21 -1.98
C ALA A 26 -11.76 -11.68 -1.53
N ASP A 27 -11.94 -11.54 -0.22
CA ASP A 27 -13.14 -10.98 0.40
C ASP A 27 -12.75 -10.16 1.65
N PRO A 28 -13.69 -9.53 2.39
CA PRO A 28 -13.36 -8.72 3.57
C PRO A 28 -12.72 -9.47 4.74
N ARG A 29 -12.58 -10.80 4.66
CA ARG A 29 -12.04 -11.66 5.71
C ARG A 29 -10.70 -12.27 5.32
N VAL A 30 -10.53 -12.68 4.06
CA VAL A 30 -9.33 -13.42 3.64
C VAL A 30 -8.93 -13.07 2.20
N ILE A 31 -7.61 -13.05 1.95
CA ILE A 31 -7.04 -13.10 0.61
C ILE A 31 -6.30 -14.43 0.47
N THR A 32 -6.55 -15.14 -0.61
CA THR A 32 -5.90 -16.42 -0.94
C THR A 32 -5.42 -16.38 -2.39
N TYR A 33 -4.13 -16.64 -2.61
CA TYR A 33 -3.54 -16.73 -3.95
C TYR A 33 -2.65 -17.98 -4.07
N GLY A 34 -3.08 -18.93 -4.91
CA GLY A 34 -2.47 -20.25 -5.01
C GLY A 34 -2.56 -20.98 -3.67
N ARG A 35 -1.40 -21.33 -3.08
CA ARG A 35 -1.30 -22.01 -1.77
C ARG A 35 -1.21 -21.08 -0.58
N HIS A 36 -1.16 -19.77 -0.81
CA HIS A 36 -0.97 -18.78 0.24
C HIS A 36 -2.31 -18.15 0.57
N SER A 37 -2.72 -18.24 1.84
CA SER A 37 -3.91 -17.57 2.36
C SER A 37 -3.49 -16.59 3.47
N MET A 38 -4.25 -15.55 3.74
CA MET A 38 -4.01 -14.62 4.83
C MET A 38 -5.33 -13.96 5.22
N ALA A 39 -5.71 -14.09 6.49
CA ALA A 39 -6.85 -13.35 7.01
C ALA A 39 -6.51 -11.85 7.06
N LEU A 40 -7.49 -10.98 6.77
CA LEU A 40 -7.26 -9.53 6.69
C LEU A 40 -6.93 -8.90 8.04
N ASP A 41 -7.44 -9.48 9.13
CA ASP A 41 -7.12 -9.08 10.51
C ASP A 41 -5.69 -9.44 10.92
N GLU A 42 -5.12 -10.47 10.30
CA GLU A 42 -3.75 -10.92 10.49
C GLU A 42 -2.71 -10.09 9.70
N VAL A 43 -3.10 -9.31 8.70
CA VAL A 43 -2.16 -8.52 7.90
C VAL A 43 -1.51 -7.43 8.75
N GLU A 44 -0.21 -7.21 8.64
CA GLU A 44 0.52 -6.16 9.40
C GLU A 44 1.07 -5.07 8.49
N TRP A 45 1.16 -5.34 7.19
CA TRP A 45 1.54 -4.34 6.19
C TRP A 45 0.87 -4.56 4.85
N VAL A 46 0.70 -3.46 4.11
CA VAL A 46 0.21 -3.45 2.73
C VAL A 46 1.13 -2.62 1.83
N ALA A 47 1.28 -3.03 0.59
CA ALA A 47 1.91 -2.23 -0.47
C ALA A 47 1.18 -2.50 -1.79
N PHE A 48 0.79 -1.45 -2.50
CA PHE A 48 0.30 -1.55 -3.86
C PHE A 48 0.85 -0.41 -4.70
N TRP A 49 1.24 -0.72 -5.93
CA TRP A 49 1.85 0.24 -6.84
C TRP A 49 1.58 -0.13 -8.29
N ALA A 50 1.61 0.89 -9.14
CA ALA A 50 1.56 0.77 -10.59
C ALA A 50 2.73 1.54 -11.19
N ALA A 51 3.36 0.99 -12.23
CA ALA A 51 4.41 1.66 -12.98
C ALA A 51 4.19 1.49 -14.48
N HIS A 52 4.37 2.56 -15.24
CA HIS A 52 4.38 2.52 -16.69
C HIS A 52 5.82 2.70 -17.20
N THR A 53 6.26 1.81 -18.08
CA THR A 53 7.60 1.82 -18.65
C THR A 53 7.53 1.92 -20.17
N ALA A 54 8.19 2.94 -20.71
CA ALA A 54 8.41 3.11 -22.14
C ALA A 54 9.89 2.87 -22.46
N THR A 55 10.20 1.78 -23.18
CA THR A 55 11.56 1.44 -23.57
C THR A 55 11.80 1.89 -25.01
N LYS A 56 12.53 2.99 -25.17
CA LYS A 56 12.96 3.48 -26.49
C LYS A 56 14.13 2.63 -26.97
N ARG A 57 14.02 2.08 -28.18
CA ARG A 57 15.10 1.34 -28.86
C ARG A 57 15.47 2.06 -30.14
N MET A 58 16.76 2.05 -30.50
CA MET A 58 17.29 2.85 -31.62
C MET A 58 16.80 2.38 -33.00
N LEU A 59 16.48 1.09 -33.15
CA LEU A 59 16.10 0.47 -34.43
C LEU A 59 14.74 -0.26 -34.39
N THR A 60 13.99 -0.16 -33.29
CA THR A 60 12.68 -0.80 -33.15
C THR A 60 11.67 0.16 -32.51
N PRO A 61 10.36 -0.01 -32.74
CA PRO A 61 9.32 0.79 -32.09
C PRO A 61 9.49 0.80 -30.57
N THR A 62 9.14 1.94 -29.95
CA THR A 62 9.14 2.05 -28.49
C THR A 62 8.18 1.02 -27.91
N SER A 63 8.66 0.15 -27.02
CA SER A 63 7.81 -0.80 -26.32
C SER A 63 7.25 -0.16 -25.05
N HIS A 64 5.96 -0.38 -24.82
CA HIS A 64 5.26 0.10 -23.64
C HIS A 64 4.81 -1.11 -22.82
N HIS A 65 4.87 -0.97 -21.50
CA HIS A 65 4.19 -1.89 -20.60
C HIS A 65 3.86 -1.20 -19.29
N SER A 66 2.85 -1.74 -18.61
CA SER A 66 2.49 -1.34 -17.26
C SER A 66 2.62 -2.56 -16.32
N GLU A 67 3.17 -2.33 -15.15
CA GLU A 67 3.26 -3.30 -14.06
C GLU A 67 2.37 -2.86 -12.91
N TYR A 68 1.63 -3.81 -12.34
CA TYR A 68 0.75 -3.60 -11.21
C TYR A 68 1.05 -4.65 -10.15
N SER A 69 1.34 -4.22 -8.93
CA SER A 69 1.57 -5.12 -7.80
C SER A 69 0.65 -4.79 -6.65
N PHE A 70 0.13 -5.82 -6.02
CA PHE A 70 -0.58 -5.78 -4.76
C PHE A 70 0.08 -6.79 -3.80
N GLU A 71 0.47 -6.31 -2.63
CA GLU A 71 1.21 -7.07 -1.64
C GLU A 71 0.63 -6.83 -0.25
N VAL A 72 0.41 -7.92 0.49
CA VAL A 72 0.06 -7.91 1.91
C VAL A 72 0.90 -8.94 2.64
N GLY A 73 1.21 -8.68 3.90
CA GLY A 73 1.96 -9.66 4.69
C GLY A 73 2.00 -9.38 6.18
N LYS A 74 2.74 -10.27 6.86
CA LYS A 74 3.15 -10.15 8.26
C LYS A 74 4.63 -9.77 8.35
N ASP A 75 5.00 -9.15 9.45
CA ASP A 75 6.39 -8.93 9.81
C ASP A 75 7.10 -10.27 10.13
N PRO A 76 8.43 -10.34 9.97
CA PRO A 76 9.32 -9.27 9.51
C PRO A 76 9.33 -9.13 7.98
N TYR A 77 9.12 -7.93 7.45
CA TYR A 77 9.40 -7.63 6.03
C TYR A 77 10.91 -7.63 5.72
N PRO A 78 11.38 -8.17 4.57
CA PRO A 78 10.63 -8.80 3.48
C PRO A 78 10.52 -10.34 3.60
N VAL A 79 10.91 -10.94 4.73
CA VAL A 79 11.11 -12.39 4.87
C VAL A 79 9.84 -13.14 5.31
N GLY A 80 8.91 -12.43 5.95
CA GLY A 80 7.67 -12.96 6.50
C GLY A 80 6.67 -13.49 5.47
N ARG A 81 5.61 -14.15 5.96
CA ARG A 81 4.50 -14.64 5.14
C ARG A 81 3.86 -13.45 4.41
N ARG A 82 3.70 -13.58 3.09
CA ARG A 82 3.09 -12.54 2.24
C ARG A 82 2.35 -13.14 1.06
N ILE A 83 1.38 -12.37 0.56
CA ILE A 83 0.70 -12.61 -0.70
C ILE A 83 1.14 -11.51 -1.66
N ILE A 84 1.61 -11.90 -2.84
CA ILE A 84 2.01 -10.98 -3.91
C ILE A 84 1.17 -11.35 -5.14
N VAL A 85 0.38 -10.39 -5.60
CA VAL A 85 -0.35 -10.46 -6.86
C VAL A 85 0.29 -9.45 -7.80
N HIS A 86 0.92 -9.95 -8.86
CA HIS A 86 1.62 -9.13 -9.84
C HIS A 86 1.05 -9.35 -11.25
N GLU A 87 0.68 -8.26 -11.90
CA GLU A 87 0.15 -8.25 -13.25
C GLU A 87 1.05 -7.42 -14.17
N TYR A 88 1.14 -7.88 -15.42
CA TYR A 88 1.92 -7.24 -16.46
C TYR A 88 0.99 -7.02 -17.64
N VAL A 89 0.85 -5.77 -18.06
CA VAL A 89 -0.02 -5.38 -19.18
C VAL A 89 0.88 -4.86 -20.30
N PRO A 90 1.03 -5.60 -21.41
CA PRO A 90 1.78 -5.12 -22.56
C PRO A 90 1.05 -3.98 -23.27
N GLY A 91 1.81 -3.07 -23.85
CA GLY A 91 1.28 -1.97 -24.64
C GLY A 91 0.93 -0.73 -23.81
N LYS A 92 0.16 0.17 -24.44
CA LYS A 92 -0.38 1.37 -23.80
C LYS A 92 -1.75 1.03 -23.25
N SER A 93 -1.81 0.58 -22.00
CA SER A 93 -3.06 0.49 -21.25
C SER A 93 -3.13 1.69 -20.31
N GLU A 94 -4.22 2.43 -20.39
CA GLU A 94 -4.52 3.51 -19.45
C GLU A 94 -5.20 2.95 -18.19
N ASP A 95 -5.97 1.87 -18.34
CA ASP A 95 -6.72 1.27 -17.25
C ASP A 95 -5.91 0.20 -16.50
N PRO A 96 -5.91 0.22 -15.16
CA PRO A 96 -5.43 -0.89 -14.34
C PRO A 96 -6.25 -2.17 -14.53
N PRO A 97 -5.66 -3.36 -14.37
CA PRO A 97 -6.40 -4.61 -14.36
C PRO A 97 -7.53 -4.62 -13.32
N GLU A 98 -8.65 -5.25 -13.65
CA GLU A 98 -9.80 -5.39 -12.76
C GLU A 98 -9.43 -6.09 -11.45
N VAL A 99 -8.60 -7.15 -11.53
CA VAL A 99 -8.13 -7.90 -10.36
C VAL A 99 -7.32 -7.03 -9.42
N TRP A 100 -6.33 -6.30 -9.94
CA TRP A 100 -5.56 -5.35 -9.14
C TRP A 100 -6.45 -4.26 -8.52
N THR A 101 -7.36 -3.69 -9.31
CA THR A 101 -8.30 -2.63 -8.86
C THR A 101 -9.19 -3.13 -7.72
N PHE A 102 -9.72 -4.35 -7.85
CA PHE A 102 -10.52 -4.98 -6.80
C PHE A 102 -9.72 -5.14 -5.51
N LEU A 103 -8.48 -5.65 -5.58
CA LEU A 103 -7.64 -5.87 -4.40
C LEU A 103 -7.28 -4.55 -3.70
N VAL A 104 -6.98 -3.50 -4.47
CA VAL A 104 -6.74 -2.16 -3.94
C VAL A 104 -7.99 -1.64 -3.23
N ASN A 105 -9.16 -1.68 -3.87
CA ASN A 105 -10.42 -1.23 -3.27
C ASN A 105 -10.79 -2.00 -2.00
N LEU A 106 -10.56 -3.32 -2.00
CA LEU A 106 -10.76 -4.17 -0.82
C LEU A 106 -9.83 -3.73 0.31
N ALA A 107 -8.55 -3.52 0.02
CA ALA A 107 -7.59 -3.08 1.02
C ALA A 107 -7.89 -1.67 1.53
N GLU A 108 -8.20 -0.72 0.66
CA GLU A 108 -8.57 0.65 1.04
C GLU A 108 -9.78 0.69 1.96
N ARG A 109 -10.75 -0.21 1.76
CA ARG A 109 -11.98 -0.25 2.56
C ARG A 109 -11.82 -0.99 3.89
N TYR A 110 -11.11 -2.11 3.92
CA TYR A 110 -11.12 -3.01 5.09
C TYR A 110 -9.78 -3.13 5.81
N LEU A 111 -8.67 -2.90 5.11
CA LEU A 111 -7.33 -3.13 5.64
C LEU A 111 -6.63 -1.82 6.03
N VAL A 112 -6.61 -0.84 5.12
CA VAL A 112 -5.95 0.46 5.29
C VAL A 112 -6.43 1.20 6.54
N PRO A 113 -7.75 1.31 6.83
CA PRO A 113 -8.21 2.03 8.02
C PRO A 113 -7.71 1.40 9.31
N ARG A 114 -7.71 0.07 9.39
CA ARG A 114 -7.22 -0.68 10.56
C ARG A 114 -5.71 -0.49 10.74
N LEU A 115 -4.93 -0.75 9.70
CA LEU A 115 -3.47 -0.59 9.75
C LEU A 115 -3.07 0.84 10.12
N LEU A 116 -3.76 1.84 9.57
CA LEU A 116 -3.52 3.23 9.90
C LEU A 116 -3.86 3.54 11.36
N ALA A 117 -5.01 3.08 11.85
CA ALA A 117 -5.40 3.27 13.26
C ALA A 117 -4.37 2.64 14.20
N ASP A 118 -3.95 1.40 13.93
CA ASP A 118 -2.94 0.69 14.70
C ASP A 118 -1.61 1.47 14.74
N LEU A 119 -1.15 1.99 13.58
CA LEU A 119 0.09 2.78 13.50
C LEU A 119 -0.02 4.10 14.27
N VAL A 120 -1.13 4.83 14.12
CA VAL A 120 -1.38 6.09 14.81
C VAL A 120 -1.42 5.87 16.33
N ASP A 121 -2.13 4.84 16.80
CA ASP A 121 -2.27 4.55 18.22
C ASP A 121 -0.93 4.15 18.85
N ARG A 122 -0.12 3.34 18.15
CA ARG A 122 1.23 3.00 18.58
C ARG A 122 2.11 4.24 18.76
N VAL A 123 2.12 5.13 17.76
CA VAL A 123 2.88 6.40 17.85
C VAL A 123 2.36 7.26 19.00
N ARG A 124 1.04 7.38 19.18
CA ARG A 124 0.43 8.12 20.30
C ARG A 124 0.79 7.56 21.66
N ARG A 125 1.04 6.25 21.79
CA ARG A 125 1.56 5.61 23.02
C ARG A 125 3.07 5.82 23.24
N GLY A 126 3.76 6.55 22.35
CA GLY A 126 5.20 6.78 22.43
C GLY A 126 6.05 5.70 21.77
N GLU A 127 5.44 4.75 21.05
CA GLU A 127 6.19 3.75 20.29
C GLU A 127 6.84 4.38 19.04
N THR A 128 7.97 3.81 18.62
CA THR A 128 8.55 4.09 17.30
C THR A 128 8.16 3.01 16.31
N VAL A 129 7.40 3.37 15.28
CA VAL A 129 6.97 2.45 14.21
C VAL A 129 7.84 2.60 12.97
N THR A 130 7.88 1.58 12.12
CA THR A 130 8.60 1.63 10.84
C THR A 130 7.61 1.58 9.68
N VAL A 131 7.67 2.57 8.80
CA VAL A 131 6.86 2.63 7.57
C VAL A 131 7.76 2.87 6.37
N GLY A 132 7.29 2.51 5.17
CA GLY A 132 8.08 2.71 3.95
C GLY A 132 9.39 1.93 3.93
N GLY A 133 9.45 0.81 4.68
CA GLY A 133 10.62 -0.07 4.78
C GLY A 133 11.78 0.45 5.64
N SER A 134 11.87 1.76 5.91
CA SER A 134 13.02 2.33 6.65
C SER A 134 12.73 3.59 7.46
N VAL A 135 11.57 4.23 7.28
CA VAL A 135 11.23 5.48 7.96
C VAL A 135 10.72 5.16 9.36
N LYS A 136 11.44 5.63 10.37
CA LYS A 136 11.03 5.57 11.77
C LYS A 136 10.12 6.75 12.06
N VAL A 137 8.97 6.48 12.65
CA VAL A 137 7.94 7.48 13.00
C VAL A 137 7.67 7.38 14.49
N ASN A 138 7.70 8.51 15.19
CA ASN A 138 7.44 8.62 16.62
C ASN A 138 6.71 9.94 16.94
N GLN A 139 6.49 10.24 18.23
CA GLN A 139 5.76 11.45 18.65
C GLN A 139 6.43 12.77 18.24
N ASP A 140 7.75 12.78 18.05
CA ASP A 140 8.51 13.99 17.74
C ASP A 140 8.57 14.27 16.23
N GLY A 141 8.43 13.23 15.40
CA GLY A 141 8.52 13.34 13.96
C GLY A 141 8.97 12.05 13.28
N ILE A 142 9.87 12.21 12.31
CA ILE A 142 10.41 11.11 11.52
C ILE A 142 11.94 11.09 11.52
N VAL A 143 12.48 9.88 11.43
CA VAL A 143 13.91 9.64 11.23
C VAL A 143 14.10 8.59 10.14
N CYS A 144 14.93 8.88 9.15
CA CYS A 144 15.44 7.93 8.18
C CYS A 144 16.96 7.96 8.20
N ARG A 145 17.61 6.79 8.14
CA ARG A 145 19.09 6.70 8.16
C ARG A 145 19.70 6.75 6.77
N LYS A 146 18.94 6.42 5.73
CA LYS A 146 19.42 6.34 4.34
C LYS A 146 18.29 6.75 3.39
N PRO A 147 18.27 8.01 2.90
CA PRO A 147 19.17 9.11 3.27
C PRO A 147 19.00 9.55 4.75
N THR A 148 20.02 10.16 5.34
CA THR A 148 19.94 10.70 6.70
C THR A 148 19.00 11.89 6.73
N VAL A 149 17.83 11.71 7.32
CA VAL A 149 16.80 12.73 7.47
C VAL A 149 16.25 12.64 8.90
N SER A 150 16.12 13.78 9.56
CA SER A 150 15.39 13.93 10.81
C SER A 150 14.50 15.16 10.67
N ALA A 151 13.20 14.99 10.85
CA ALA A 151 12.22 16.04 10.64
C ALA A 151 11.18 15.99 11.75
N SER A 152 10.95 17.12 12.43
CA SER A 152 9.85 17.23 13.37
C SER A 152 8.53 17.44 12.63
N TRP A 153 7.40 17.13 13.28
CA TRP A 153 6.07 17.32 12.68
C TRP A 153 5.83 18.75 12.18
N GLN A 154 6.29 19.76 12.93
CA GLN A 154 6.17 21.18 12.58
C GLN A 154 7.00 21.59 11.36
N SER A 155 8.05 20.82 11.03
CA SER A 155 8.91 21.11 9.89
C SER A 155 8.35 20.56 8.58
N ILE A 156 7.49 19.54 8.64
CA ILE A 156 6.93 18.86 7.47
C ILE A 156 5.74 19.67 6.96
N THR A 157 5.74 19.97 5.66
CA THR A 157 4.69 20.79 5.03
C THR A 157 3.77 19.99 4.14
N ARG A 158 4.27 18.91 3.53
CA ARG A 158 3.51 18.12 2.57
C ARG A 158 4.05 16.72 2.45
N VAL A 159 3.12 15.76 2.33
CA VAL A 159 3.40 14.35 2.07
C VAL A 159 2.45 13.89 0.98
N VAL A 160 2.97 13.57 -0.20
CA VAL A 160 2.13 13.27 -1.36
C VAL A 160 2.64 12.07 -2.15
N PRO A 161 1.75 11.17 -2.61
CA PRO A 161 2.12 10.17 -3.60
C PRO A 161 2.37 10.84 -4.94
N TYR A 162 3.51 10.55 -5.57
CA TYR A 162 3.88 11.05 -6.89
C TYR A 162 4.85 10.09 -7.58
N GLN A 163 4.53 9.70 -8.81
CA GLN A 163 5.36 8.83 -9.67
C GLN A 163 5.88 7.55 -8.97
N GLY A 164 4.99 6.77 -8.34
CA GLY A 164 5.38 5.51 -7.70
C GLY A 164 6.13 5.68 -6.37
N MET A 165 6.22 6.91 -5.85
CA MET A 165 6.90 7.27 -4.62
C MET A 165 5.96 8.07 -3.72
N VAL A 166 6.25 8.13 -2.41
CA VAL A 166 5.75 9.15 -1.50
C VAL A 166 6.84 10.18 -1.31
N TRP A 167 6.52 11.44 -1.58
CA TRP A 167 7.42 12.57 -1.48
C TRP A 167 7.08 13.38 -0.23
N ILE A 168 8.10 13.63 0.59
CA ILE A 168 7.99 14.36 1.86
C ILE A 168 8.74 15.68 1.72
N TYR A 169 8.06 16.78 2.06
CA TYR A 169 8.57 18.14 1.94
C TYR A 169 8.67 18.82 3.30
N GLN A 170 9.62 19.73 3.43
CA GLN A 170 9.78 20.61 4.59
C GLN A 170 9.62 22.08 4.22
N ALA A 171 9.33 22.90 5.23
CA ALA A 171 9.26 24.34 5.07
C ALA A 171 10.61 24.89 4.56
N GLY A 172 10.57 25.78 3.58
CA GLY A 172 11.77 26.40 3.01
C GLY A 172 12.59 25.51 2.07
N ILE A 173 12.16 24.27 1.78
CA ILE A 173 12.86 23.37 0.86
C ILE A 173 11.96 23.02 -0.33
N GLU A 174 12.41 23.38 -1.53
CA GLU A 174 11.65 23.18 -2.78
C GLU A 174 11.59 21.70 -3.20
N LYS A 175 12.67 20.95 -2.99
CA LYS A 175 12.78 19.53 -3.33
C LYS A 175 12.30 18.64 -2.17
N PRO A 176 11.82 17.42 -2.44
CA PRO A 176 11.48 16.50 -1.36
C PRO A 176 12.72 16.16 -0.54
N VAL A 177 12.62 16.24 0.79
CA VAL A 177 13.70 15.87 1.72
C VAL A 177 13.85 14.36 1.85
N LEU A 178 12.78 13.62 1.59
CA LEU A 178 12.75 12.18 1.59
C LEU A 178 11.75 11.68 0.54
N THR A 179 12.16 10.65 -0.21
CA THR A 179 11.30 9.93 -1.14
C THR A 179 11.26 8.46 -0.75
N VAL A 180 10.06 7.88 -0.75
CA VAL A 180 9.83 6.50 -0.33
C VAL A 180 9.07 5.75 -1.41
N PRO A 181 9.64 4.69 -2.02
CA PRO A 181 8.91 3.87 -2.99
C PRO A 181 7.58 3.31 -2.46
N LEU A 182 6.50 3.44 -3.24
CA LEU A 182 5.17 2.90 -2.90
C LEU A 182 5.16 1.37 -2.78
N ARG A 183 6.14 0.69 -3.39
CA ARG A 183 6.38 -0.75 -3.22
C ARG A 183 6.83 -1.15 -1.81
N HIS A 184 7.20 -0.21 -0.96
CA HIS A 184 7.61 -0.51 0.41
C HIS A 184 6.40 -0.68 1.33
N PRO A 185 6.51 -1.54 2.36
CA PRO A 185 5.42 -1.81 3.29
C PRO A 185 4.93 -0.52 3.94
N ASN A 186 3.62 -0.31 3.91
CA ASN A 186 2.91 0.83 4.50
C ASN A 186 3.33 2.20 3.93
N ALA A 187 4.04 2.25 2.80
CA ALA A 187 4.40 3.52 2.16
C ALA A 187 3.16 4.33 1.79
N GLY A 188 2.14 3.68 1.20
CA GLY A 188 0.86 4.33 0.86
C GLY A 188 0.10 4.90 2.06
N LEU A 189 0.38 4.44 3.28
CA LEU A 189 -0.25 4.95 4.51
C LEU A 189 0.38 6.25 5.01
N MET A 190 1.59 6.59 4.55
CA MET A 190 2.36 7.72 5.08
C MET A 190 1.63 9.08 4.99
N PRO A 191 0.93 9.45 3.89
CA PRO A 191 0.22 10.73 3.86
C PRO A 191 -0.81 10.87 4.98
N ALA A 192 -1.66 9.85 5.18
CA ALA A 192 -2.69 9.87 6.21
C ALA A 192 -2.10 9.74 7.62
N LEU A 193 -1.05 8.94 7.78
CA LEU A 193 -0.32 8.81 9.05
C LEU A 193 0.28 10.15 9.49
N PHE A 194 0.93 10.87 8.57
CA PHE A 194 1.58 12.13 8.90
C PHE A 194 0.55 13.22 9.15
N ALA A 195 -0.56 13.23 8.40
CA ALA A 195 -1.67 14.16 8.63
C ALA A 195 -2.27 14.04 10.04
N ALA A 196 -2.15 12.88 10.70
CA ALA A 196 -2.61 12.70 12.07
C ALA A 196 -1.73 13.38 13.14
N PHE A 197 -0.53 13.85 12.77
CA PHE A 197 0.45 14.46 13.69
C PHE A 197 0.96 15.84 13.25
N MET A 198 0.85 16.19 11.97
CA MET A 198 1.12 17.54 11.48
C MET A 198 0.08 18.53 12.05
N PRO A 199 0.50 19.76 12.38
CA PRO A 199 -0.38 20.79 12.93
C PRO A 199 -1.39 21.34 11.90
#